data_AF-A0A8B6BQJ5-F1
#
_entry.id   AF-A0A8B6BQJ5-F1
#
_cell.length_a   1.000
_cell.length_b   1.000
_cell.length_c   1.000
_cell.angle_alpha   90.00
_cell.angle_beta   90.00
_cell.angle_gamma   90.00
#
_symmetry.space_group_name_H-M   'P 1'
#
loop_
_entity.id
_entity.type
_entity.pdbx_description
1 polymer ?
#
loop_
_entity_poly.entity_id
_entity_poly.type
_entity_poly.pdbx_seq_one_letter_code
_entity_poly.pdbx_strand_id
1 'polypeptide(L)'
;MRYFLSLILFSVFVRKSEETTTVKIGVLLMTSAPEPFDHRRVGPALDIAFERAEAEYGVKYDVIVRNYTGNCPKQTVIGYLSELYYIENVKAVIGPACSETIEAAGRLAQYLEMPMISGVGDLVIRKQKDMYTTFTRMSYNLDKLSDYVFFNLAGNSLARDFKADGDLPRPVDIPFRKATLNNQHKSLLTEANLHARGKILR
;
A
#
# COMPACT_ATOMS: atom_id res chain seq x y z
N MET A 1 25.11 -23.30 -49.78
CA MET A 1 23.96 -23.94 -49.09
C MET A 1 24.39 -24.48 -47.72
N ARG A 2 24.94 -23.62 -46.84
CA ARG A 2 25.51 -24.01 -45.53
C ARG A 2 25.19 -23.05 -44.37
N TYR A 3 24.49 -21.94 -44.63
CA TYR A 3 24.22 -20.90 -43.62
C TYR A 3 22.78 -20.93 -43.08
N PHE A 4 21.91 -21.77 -43.62
CA PHE A 4 20.50 -21.81 -43.21
C PHE A 4 20.24 -22.68 -41.97
N LEU A 5 21.14 -23.60 -41.62
CA LEU A 5 20.96 -24.49 -40.46
C LEU A 5 21.40 -23.88 -39.12
N SER A 6 22.11 -22.73 -39.14
CA SER A 6 22.62 -22.09 -37.92
C SER A 6 21.58 -21.18 -37.24
N LEU A 7 20.60 -20.66 -38.00
CA LEU A 7 19.62 -19.71 -37.48
C LEU A 7 18.48 -20.36 -36.67
N ILE A 8 18.32 -21.69 -36.71
CA ILE A 8 17.24 -22.40 -36.00
C ILE A 8 17.64 -22.80 -34.57
N LEU A 9 18.93 -22.76 -34.22
CA LEU A 9 19.41 -23.10 -32.88
C LEU A 9 19.45 -21.92 -31.90
N PHE A 10 19.14 -20.70 -32.35
CA PHE A 10 19.05 -19.51 -31.50
C PHE A 10 17.61 -19.12 -31.15
N SER A 11 16.62 -20.00 -31.36
CA SER A 11 15.38 -19.92 -30.59
C SER A 11 15.66 -20.43 -29.17
N VAL A 12 16.46 -19.64 -28.45
CA VAL A 12 16.62 -19.76 -27.00
C VAL A 12 15.21 -19.78 -26.44
N PHE A 13 14.84 -20.93 -25.88
CA PHE A 13 13.70 -21.08 -25.00
C PHE A 13 13.84 -20.03 -23.89
N VAL A 14 13.27 -18.84 -24.12
CA VAL A 14 12.93 -17.92 -23.04
C VAL A 14 11.78 -18.59 -22.31
N ARG A 15 12.10 -19.53 -21.43
CA ARG A 15 11.17 -19.91 -20.37
C ARG A 15 11.05 -18.66 -19.50
N LYS A 16 10.02 -17.85 -19.73
CA LYS A 16 9.51 -16.91 -18.72
C LYS A 16 9.07 -17.80 -17.56
N SER A 17 10.00 -18.08 -16.64
CA SER A 17 9.67 -18.67 -15.36
C SER A 17 8.90 -17.60 -14.61
N GLU A 18 7.58 -17.62 -14.79
CA GLU A 18 6.62 -16.81 -14.04
C GLU A 18 6.47 -17.44 -12.66
N GLU A 19 7.57 -17.40 -11.91
CA GLU A 19 7.60 -17.90 -10.54
C GLU A 19 6.74 -16.96 -9.68
N THR A 20 5.52 -17.41 -9.42
CA THR A 20 4.54 -16.65 -8.66
C THR A 20 4.93 -16.69 -7.18
N THR A 21 5.28 -15.55 -6.60
CA THR A 21 5.64 -15.44 -5.19
C THR A 21 4.37 -15.25 -4.37
N THR A 22 4.11 -16.16 -3.43
CA THR A 22 2.97 -16.04 -2.51
C THR A 22 3.36 -15.26 -1.25
N VAL A 23 2.61 -14.22 -0.92
CA VAL A 23 2.84 -13.37 0.25
C VAL A 23 1.59 -13.36 1.12
N LYS A 24 1.71 -13.80 2.38
CA LYS A 24 0.61 -13.74 3.34
C LYS A 24 0.44 -12.31 3.87
N ILE A 25 -0.76 -11.75 3.74
CA ILE A 25 -1.10 -10.40 4.18
C ILE A 25 -2.36 -10.38 5.04
N GLY A 26 -2.44 -9.42 5.94
CA GLY A 26 -3.63 -9.14 6.74
C GLY A 26 -4.48 -8.03 6.11
N VAL A 27 -5.79 -8.15 6.17
CA VAL A 27 -6.73 -7.07 5.85
C VAL A 27 -7.53 -6.77 7.10
N LEU A 28 -7.41 -5.54 7.61
CA LEU A 28 -8.02 -5.07 8.84
C LEU A 28 -8.96 -3.92 8.54
N LEU A 29 -10.25 -4.19 8.35
CA LEU A 29 -11.23 -3.20 7.89
C LEU A 29 -12.51 -3.20 8.75
N MET A 30 -13.20 -2.07 8.71
CA MET A 30 -14.52 -1.93 9.33
C MET A 30 -15.57 -2.67 8.51
N THR A 31 -16.57 -3.21 9.19
CA THR A 31 -17.81 -3.69 8.56
C THR A 31 -19.02 -2.98 9.13
N SER A 32 -20.06 -2.87 8.32
CA SER A 32 -21.31 -2.19 8.68
C SER A 32 -21.16 -0.70 9.05
N ALA A 33 -20.08 -0.08 8.61
CA ALA A 33 -19.81 1.34 8.82
C ALA A 33 -20.48 2.17 7.71
N PRO A 34 -21.05 3.36 8.01
CA PRO A 34 -21.56 4.27 6.98
C PRO A 34 -20.46 4.88 6.12
N GLU A 35 -19.21 4.89 6.59
CA GLU A 35 -18.06 5.52 5.96
C GLU A 35 -17.63 4.86 4.64
N PRO A 36 -17.05 5.62 3.69
CA PRO A 36 -16.70 5.12 2.35
C PRO A 36 -15.63 4.02 2.36
N PHE A 37 -14.92 3.84 3.48
CA PHE A 37 -13.84 2.89 3.65
C PHE A 37 -14.26 1.57 4.34
N ASP A 38 -15.55 1.32 4.44
CA ASP A 38 -16.10 0.04 4.88
C ASP A 38 -15.69 -1.11 3.95
N HIS A 39 -15.52 -2.30 4.51
CA HIS A 39 -15.13 -3.50 3.78
C HIS A 39 -16.09 -3.83 2.61
N ARG A 40 -17.39 -3.53 2.71
CA ARG A 40 -18.35 -3.74 1.61
C ARG A 40 -18.02 -2.91 0.36
N ARG A 41 -17.26 -1.82 0.52
CA ARG A 41 -16.84 -0.93 -0.56
C ARG A 41 -15.40 -1.19 -0.98
N VAL A 42 -14.51 -1.40 0.00
CA VAL A 42 -13.07 -1.58 -0.23
C VAL A 42 -12.73 -3.01 -0.66
N GLY A 43 -13.48 -4.02 -0.21
CA GLY A 43 -13.24 -5.44 -0.52
C GLY A 43 -13.10 -5.72 -2.02
N PRO A 44 -14.09 -5.35 -2.86
CA PRO A 44 -13.99 -5.55 -4.31
C PRO A 44 -12.80 -4.84 -4.96
N ALA A 45 -12.40 -3.69 -4.43
CA ALA A 45 -11.23 -2.98 -4.93
C ALA A 45 -9.92 -3.71 -4.58
N LEU A 46 -9.86 -4.37 -3.42
CA LEU A 46 -8.74 -5.23 -3.03
C LEU A 46 -8.67 -6.50 -3.88
N ASP A 47 -9.82 -7.13 -4.15
CA ASP A 47 -9.88 -8.33 -5.00
C ASP A 47 -9.29 -8.04 -6.39
N ILE A 48 -9.72 -6.95 -7.03
CA ILE A 48 -9.17 -6.50 -8.32
C ILE A 48 -7.67 -6.19 -8.22
N ALA A 49 -7.23 -5.56 -7.12
CA ALA A 49 -5.82 -5.24 -6.92
C ALA A 49 -4.96 -6.50 -6.77
N PHE A 50 -5.45 -7.52 -6.07
CA PHE A 50 -4.74 -8.79 -5.89
C PHE A 50 -4.67 -9.60 -7.18
N GLU A 51 -5.76 -9.63 -7.96
CA GLU A 51 -5.78 -10.25 -9.29
C GLU A 51 -4.74 -9.60 -10.22
N ARG A 52 -4.67 -8.26 -10.22
CA ARG A 52 -3.65 -7.53 -10.99
C ARG A 52 -2.23 -7.77 -10.47
N ALA A 53 -2.05 -7.86 -9.16
CA ALA A 53 -0.73 -8.15 -8.58
C ALA A 53 -0.19 -9.50 -9.05
N GLU A 54 -1.05 -10.52 -9.13
CA GLU A 54 -0.69 -11.84 -9.64
C GLU A 54 -0.40 -11.78 -11.14
N ALA A 55 -1.26 -11.14 -11.93
CA ALA A 55 -1.14 -11.08 -13.39
C ALA A 55 0.02 -10.21 -13.91
N GLU A 56 0.27 -9.06 -13.29
CA GLU A 56 1.26 -8.08 -13.77
C GLU A 56 2.63 -8.24 -13.11
N TYR A 57 2.65 -8.66 -11.84
CA TYR A 57 3.87 -8.68 -11.01
C TYR A 57 4.26 -10.08 -10.54
N GLY A 58 3.46 -11.11 -10.80
CA GLY A 58 3.70 -12.48 -10.31
C GLY A 58 3.64 -12.57 -8.79
N VAL A 59 2.85 -11.71 -8.13
CA VAL A 59 2.70 -11.68 -6.67
C VAL A 59 1.30 -12.13 -6.31
N LYS A 60 1.19 -13.32 -5.70
CA LYS A 60 -0.08 -13.84 -5.19
C LYS A 60 -0.22 -13.52 -3.71
N TYR A 61 -1.37 -12.98 -3.32
CA TYR A 61 -1.64 -12.69 -1.93
C TYR A 61 -2.45 -13.80 -1.26
N ASP A 62 -1.94 -14.32 -0.14
CA ASP A 62 -2.71 -15.16 0.80
C ASP A 62 -3.31 -14.26 1.88
N VAL A 63 -4.61 -14.03 1.81
CA VAL A 63 -5.26 -12.91 2.50
C VAL A 63 -5.99 -13.40 3.75
N ILE A 64 -5.59 -12.89 4.92
CA ILE A 64 -6.28 -13.11 6.18
C ILE A 64 -7.07 -11.86 6.57
N VAL A 65 -8.40 -11.96 6.55
CA VAL A 65 -9.27 -10.84 6.90
C VAL A 65 -9.62 -10.88 8.38
N ARG A 66 -9.50 -9.72 9.06
CA ARG A 66 -10.04 -9.47 10.39
C ARG A 66 -10.92 -8.22 10.33
N ASN A 67 -12.22 -8.43 10.40
CA ASN A 67 -13.20 -7.37 10.34
C ASN A 67 -13.59 -6.92 11.75
N TYR A 68 -13.88 -5.62 11.91
CA TYR A 68 -14.35 -5.07 13.18
C TYR A 68 -15.55 -4.13 12.98
N THR A 69 -16.31 -3.91 14.05
CA THR A 69 -17.50 -3.06 14.07
C THR A 69 -17.41 -2.03 15.19
N GLY A 70 -18.23 -0.98 15.11
CA GLY A 70 -18.27 0.09 16.12
C GLY A 70 -17.50 1.33 15.70
N ASN A 71 -17.63 2.41 16.49
CA ASN A 71 -17.00 3.69 16.17
C ASN A 71 -15.50 3.64 16.49
N CYS A 72 -14.68 3.33 15.48
CA CYS A 72 -13.22 3.35 15.54
C CYS A 72 -12.60 2.70 16.81
N PRO A 73 -12.93 1.43 17.12
CA PRO A 73 -12.52 0.77 18.36
C PRO A 73 -11.02 0.47 18.41
N LYS A 74 -10.23 1.35 19.05
CA LYS A 74 -8.76 1.25 19.14
C LYS A 74 -8.28 -0.09 19.71
N GLN A 75 -8.91 -0.55 20.79
CA GLN A 75 -8.50 -1.75 21.53
C GLN A 75 -8.69 -3.01 20.68
N THR A 76 -9.83 -3.12 20.02
CA THR A 76 -10.15 -4.24 19.11
C THR A 76 -9.18 -4.31 17.96
N VAL A 77 -8.88 -3.18 17.33
CA VAL A 77 -7.95 -3.10 16.19
C VAL A 77 -6.53 -3.48 16.59
N ILE A 78 -6.04 -3.05 17.75
CA ILE A 78 -4.73 -3.48 18.28
C ILE A 78 -4.71 -5.00 18.50
N GLY A 79 -5.78 -5.57 19.05
CA GLY A 79 -5.91 -7.01 19.28
C GLY A 79 -5.83 -7.80 17.97
N TYR A 80 -6.62 -7.42 16.96
CA TYR A 80 -6.59 -8.06 15.65
C TYR A 80 -5.26 -7.87 14.91
N LEU A 81 -4.63 -6.69 15.01
CA LEU A 81 -3.30 -6.49 14.44
C LEU A 81 -2.26 -7.41 15.09
N SER A 82 -2.35 -7.60 16.41
CA SER A 82 -1.48 -8.52 17.15
C SER A 82 -1.71 -9.97 16.73
N GLU A 83 -2.97 -10.38 16.55
CA GLU A 83 -3.32 -11.72 16.06
C GLU A 83 -2.75 -11.97 14.65
N LEU A 84 -2.93 -11.02 13.74
CA LEU A 84 -2.38 -11.09 12.39
C LEU A 84 -0.85 -11.26 12.41
N TYR A 85 -0.15 -10.57 13.31
CA TYR A 85 1.30 -10.68 13.42
C TYR A 85 1.76 -11.97 14.11
N TYR A 86 1.30 -12.21 15.35
CA TYR A 86 1.83 -13.27 16.20
C TYR A 86 1.27 -14.66 15.89
N ILE A 87 0.02 -14.75 15.42
CA ILE A 87 -0.67 -16.02 15.19
C ILE A 87 -0.64 -16.35 13.69
N GLU A 88 -1.05 -15.41 12.86
CA GLU A 88 -1.20 -15.66 11.41
C GLU A 88 0.12 -15.52 10.64
N ASN A 89 1.12 -14.85 11.23
CA ASN A 89 2.44 -14.58 10.65
C ASN A 89 2.37 -13.87 9.29
N VAL A 90 1.48 -12.86 9.20
CA VAL A 90 1.37 -12.02 8.00
C VAL A 90 2.61 -11.13 7.82
N LYS A 91 2.92 -10.77 6.58
CA LYS A 91 4.10 -9.94 6.22
C LYS A 91 3.79 -8.46 6.10
N ALA A 92 2.53 -8.10 5.89
CA ALA A 92 2.04 -6.73 5.86
C ALA A 92 0.55 -6.70 6.19
N VAL A 93 0.05 -5.51 6.54
CA VAL A 93 -1.38 -5.29 6.80
C VAL A 93 -1.91 -4.13 5.95
N ILE A 94 -3.10 -4.34 5.38
CA ILE A 94 -3.90 -3.31 4.72
C ILE A 94 -5.02 -2.88 5.68
N GLY A 95 -5.12 -1.58 5.93
CA GLY A 95 -6.00 -0.99 6.93
C GLY A 95 -5.31 -0.75 8.29
N PRO A 96 -6.03 -0.25 9.30
CA PRO A 96 -7.42 0.20 9.25
C PRO A 96 -7.55 1.54 8.54
N ALA A 97 -8.78 2.03 8.45
CA ALA A 97 -9.11 3.24 7.72
C ALA A 97 -9.42 4.46 8.62
N CYS A 98 -9.99 4.23 9.80
CA CYS A 98 -10.31 5.33 10.69
C CYS A 98 -9.04 5.91 11.32
N SER A 99 -8.91 7.24 11.33
CA SER A 99 -7.73 7.96 11.84
C SER A 99 -7.31 7.52 13.25
N GLU A 100 -8.27 7.38 14.16
CA GLU A 100 -8.05 6.96 15.54
C GLU A 100 -7.51 5.53 15.64
N THR A 101 -8.05 4.63 14.81
CA THR A 101 -7.57 3.24 14.75
C THR A 101 -6.22 3.13 14.07
N ILE A 102 -5.91 4.01 13.11
CA ILE A 102 -4.59 4.08 12.47
C ILE A 102 -3.56 4.60 13.45
N GLU A 103 -3.89 5.56 14.31
CA GLU A 103 -2.95 6.02 15.34
C GLU A 103 -2.55 4.87 16.27
N ALA A 104 -3.55 4.13 16.77
CA ALA A 104 -3.35 2.98 17.64
C ALA A 104 -2.58 1.84 16.94
N ALA A 105 -3.07 1.39 15.78
CA ALA A 105 -2.50 0.30 15.01
C ALA A 105 -1.13 0.65 14.42
N GLY A 106 -0.94 1.88 13.96
CA GLY A 106 0.30 2.33 13.35
C GLY A 106 1.45 2.41 14.34
N ARG A 107 1.19 2.77 15.61
CA ARG A 107 2.21 2.70 16.67
C ARG A 107 2.62 1.26 16.96
N LEU A 108 1.66 0.33 17.02
CA LEU A 108 1.97 -1.08 17.19
C LEU A 108 2.71 -1.63 15.97
N ALA A 109 2.27 -1.32 14.75
CA ALA A 109 2.94 -1.73 13.52
C ALA A 109 4.38 -1.19 13.45
N GLN A 110 4.62 0.03 13.93
CA GLN A 110 5.97 0.59 14.06
C GLN A 110 6.83 -0.23 15.03
N TYR A 111 6.27 -0.56 16.20
CA TYR A 111 6.97 -1.35 17.21
C TYR A 111 7.33 -2.76 16.70
N LEU A 112 6.43 -3.37 15.93
CA LEU A 112 6.60 -4.71 15.35
C LEU A 112 7.42 -4.71 14.05
N GLU A 113 7.90 -3.54 13.60
CA GLU A 113 8.53 -3.35 12.29
C GLU A 113 7.67 -3.87 11.11
N MET A 114 6.35 -3.87 11.27
CA MET A 114 5.40 -4.45 10.32
C MET A 114 4.92 -3.40 9.31
N PRO A 115 5.12 -3.62 8.00
CA PRO A 115 4.59 -2.75 6.96
C PRO A 115 3.06 -2.68 7.02
N MET A 116 2.54 -1.45 6.98
CA MET A 116 1.12 -1.19 7.11
C MET A 116 0.70 -0.14 6.09
N ILE A 117 -0.35 -0.41 5.32
CA ILE A 117 -0.82 0.49 4.26
C ILE A 117 -2.28 0.83 4.53
N SER A 118 -2.66 2.10 4.41
CA SER A 118 -4.07 2.50 4.45
C SER A 118 -4.42 3.44 3.32
N GLY A 119 -5.63 3.26 2.79
CA GLY A 119 -6.22 4.10 1.76
C GLY A 119 -6.70 5.46 2.27
N VAL A 120 -6.78 5.69 3.58
CA VAL A 120 -7.25 6.95 4.21
C VAL A 120 -6.53 7.17 5.56
N GLY A 121 -7.03 8.08 6.40
CA GLY A 121 -6.53 8.29 7.78
C GLY A 121 -5.87 9.63 7.97
N ASP A 122 -6.67 10.63 8.31
CA ASP A 122 -6.23 12.02 8.27
C ASP A 122 -5.35 12.43 9.46
N LEU A 123 -5.67 11.96 10.66
CA LEU A 123 -5.06 12.44 11.92
C LEU A 123 -3.68 11.85 12.23
N VAL A 124 -3.07 11.11 11.30
CA VAL A 124 -1.64 10.76 11.45
C VAL A 124 -0.81 11.99 11.10
N ILE A 125 -0.86 12.97 12.00
CA ILE A 125 -0.07 14.18 11.91
C ILE A 125 1.37 13.76 12.17
N ARG A 126 2.18 13.72 11.11
CA ARG A 126 3.63 13.49 11.16
C ARG A 126 4.37 14.73 11.73
N LYS A 127 3.86 15.31 12.83
CA LYS A 127 4.43 16.49 13.50
C LYS A 127 5.71 16.15 14.25
N GLN A 128 5.80 14.94 14.80
CA GLN A 128 7.05 14.41 15.33
C GLN A 128 7.72 13.54 14.28
N LYS A 129 9.00 13.84 14.03
CA LYS A 129 9.93 12.90 13.42
C LYS A 129 9.76 11.56 14.16
N ASP A 130 9.47 10.48 13.42
CA ASP A 130 9.90 9.10 13.73
C ASP A 130 8.85 8.04 14.15
N MET A 131 7.57 8.34 14.44
CA MET A 131 6.66 7.30 14.98
C MET A 131 5.83 6.45 14.00
N TYR A 132 5.96 6.64 12.69
CA TYR A 132 5.17 5.91 11.67
C TYR A 132 6.01 5.50 10.45
N THR A 133 7.26 5.09 10.69
CA THR A 133 8.19 4.67 9.64
C THR A 133 7.84 3.33 8.96
N THR A 134 6.86 2.58 9.45
CA THR A 134 6.34 1.39 8.76
C THR A 134 4.98 1.61 8.09
N PHE A 135 4.36 2.79 8.29
CA PHE A 135 3.05 3.12 7.75
C PHE A 135 3.12 3.92 6.43
N THR A 136 2.37 3.47 5.43
CA THR A 136 2.16 4.16 4.16
C THR A 136 0.69 4.55 4.02
N ARG A 137 0.41 5.84 3.79
CA ARG A 137 -0.93 6.31 3.45
C ARG A 137 -1.01 6.57 1.95
N MET A 138 -2.03 6.02 1.31
CA MET A 138 -2.24 6.15 -0.14
C MET A 138 -3.17 7.32 -0.53
N SER A 139 -3.87 7.94 0.43
CA SER A 139 -4.69 9.14 0.19
C SER A 139 -3.94 10.46 0.30
N TYR A 140 -4.67 11.52 -0.04
CA TYR A 140 -4.35 12.92 0.27
C TYR A 140 -4.10 13.15 1.78
N ASN A 141 -3.35 14.22 2.07
CA ASN A 141 -3.14 14.75 3.40
C ASN A 141 -4.04 15.98 3.59
N LEU A 142 -4.95 16.02 4.59
CA LEU A 142 -5.78 17.23 4.74
C LEU A 142 -4.95 18.46 5.13
N ASP A 143 -3.81 18.32 5.80
CA ASP A 143 -2.91 19.48 6.02
C ASP A 143 -2.44 20.07 4.68
N LYS A 144 -2.04 19.21 3.72
CA LYS A 144 -1.65 19.66 2.38
C LYS A 144 -2.83 20.12 1.54
N LEU A 145 -4.01 19.52 1.75
CA LEU A 145 -5.24 19.95 1.12
C LEU A 145 -5.64 21.33 1.65
N SER A 146 -5.50 21.59 2.95
CA SER A 146 -5.79 22.88 3.58
C SER A 146 -4.82 23.94 3.10
N ASP A 147 -3.51 23.65 3.04
CA ASP A 147 -2.54 24.58 2.48
C ASP A 147 -2.87 24.90 1.01
N TYR A 148 -3.24 23.90 0.22
CA TYR A 148 -3.63 24.11 -1.17
C TYR A 148 -4.97 24.85 -1.31
N VAL A 149 -5.96 24.52 -0.47
CA VAL A 149 -7.30 25.12 -0.50
C VAL A 149 -7.26 26.55 0.01
N PHE A 150 -6.53 26.86 1.07
CA PHE A 150 -6.45 28.21 1.62
C PHE A 150 -5.45 29.10 0.87
N PHE A 151 -4.27 28.60 0.49
CA PHE A 151 -3.27 29.44 -0.19
C PHE A 151 -3.39 29.46 -1.72
N ASN A 152 -3.82 28.36 -2.36
CA ASN A 152 -3.95 28.32 -3.83
C ASN A 152 -5.40 28.47 -4.36
N LEU A 153 -6.42 28.00 -3.64
CA LEU A 153 -7.83 28.07 -4.11
C LEU A 153 -8.64 29.21 -3.50
N ALA A 154 -8.48 29.53 -2.22
CA ALA A 154 -9.18 30.65 -1.58
C ALA A 154 -8.56 32.00 -1.99
N GLY A 155 -7.30 31.99 -2.45
CA GLY A 155 -6.68 33.12 -3.13
C GLY A 155 -7.25 33.40 -4.53
N ASN A 156 -7.87 32.40 -5.18
CA ASN A 156 -8.50 32.52 -6.50
C ASN A 156 -9.64 31.51 -6.67
N SER A 157 -10.82 31.82 -6.13
CA SER A 157 -12.12 31.22 -6.47
C SER A 157 -12.24 29.68 -6.43
N LEU A 158 -12.83 29.20 -5.33
CA LEU A 158 -13.64 27.99 -5.12
C LEU A 158 -13.64 26.90 -6.22
N ALA A 159 -13.08 25.75 -5.84
CA ALA A 159 -13.19 24.42 -6.45
C ALA A 159 -12.64 24.25 -7.88
N ARG A 160 -11.31 24.04 -8.00
CA ARG A 160 -10.74 23.35 -9.17
C ARG A 160 -11.07 21.86 -9.10
N ASP A 161 -11.68 21.36 -10.17
CA ASP A 161 -11.92 19.94 -10.39
C ASP A 161 -10.60 19.22 -10.73
N PHE A 162 -10.12 18.37 -9.81
CA PHE A 162 -8.89 17.58 -9.97
C PHE A 162 -8.96 16.55 -11.11
N LYS A 163 -10.14 16.34 -11.72
CA LYS A 163 -10.30 15.44 -12.86
C LYS A 163 -9.77 16.05 -14.18
N ALA A 164 -9.61 17.37 -14.23
CA ALA A 164 -9.24 18.11 -15.44
C ALA A 164 -7.75 18.46 -15.55
N ASP A 165 -6.96 18.29 -14.49
CA ASP A 165 -5.53 18.66 -14.49
C ASP A 165 -4.67 17.44 -14.89
N GLY A 166 -4.34 17.34 -16.18
CA GLY A 166 -3.48 16.30 -16.75
C GLY A 166 -1.97 16.53 -16.55
N ASP A 167 -1.58 17.69 -16.01
CA ASP A 167 -0.18 18.14 -15.90
C ASP A 167 0.47 17.81 -14.55
N LEU A 168 -0.29 17.26 -13.58
CA LEU A 168 0.29 16.81 -12.32
C LEU A 168 0.74 15.35 -12.46
N PRO A 169 2.05 15.04 -12.34
CA PRO A 169 2.51 13.67 -12.37
C PRO A 169 1.84 12.90 -11.23
N ARG A 170 1.08 11.87 -11.59
CA ARG A 170 0.41 11.04 -10.59
C ARG A 170 1.49 10.17 -9.95
N PRO A 171 1.39 9.83 -8.65
CA PRO A 171 2.36 8.95 -8.00
C PRO A 171 2.55 7.58 -8.67
N VAL A 172 1.64 7.21 -9.58
CA VAL A 172 1.69 6.00 -10.42
C VAL A 172 2.72 6.09 -11.56
N ASP A 173 3.24 7.29 -11.86
CA ASP A 173 4.14 7.54 -13.00
C ASP A 173 5.64 7.32 -12.66
N ILE A 174 5.96 6.88 -11.43
CA ILE A 174 7.34 6.49 -11.05
C ILE A 174 7.47 4.97 -11.19
N PRO A 175 8.21 4.47 -12.20
CA PRO A 175 8.33 3.04 -12.41
C PRO A 175 9.13 2.37 -11.28
N PHE A 176 8.53 1.37 -10.65
CA PHE A 176 9.20 0.49 -9.70
C PHE A 176 10.33 -0.27 -10.42
N ARG A 177 11.60 0.04 -10.12
CA ARG A 177 12.75 -0.68 -10.67
C ARG A 177 13.14 -1.85 -9.77
N LYS A 178 12.89 -3.07 -10.25
CA LYS A 178 13.28 -4.36 -9.66
C LYS A 178 14.80 -4.52 -9.42
N ALA A 179 15.64 -3.64 -9.97
CA ALA A 179 17.09 -3.81 -10.07
C ALA A 179 17.89 -3.65 -8.76
N THR A 180 17.25 -3.32 -7.64
CA THR A 180 17.96 -3.08 -6.35
C THR A 180 17.74 -4.17 -5.30
N LEU A 181 17.23 -5.35 -5.69
CA LEU A 181 17.05 -6.48 -4.77
C LEU A 181 18.35 -7.29 -4.63
N ASN A 182 19.37 -6.69 -4.03
CA ASN A 182 20.54 -7.43 -3.56
C ASN A 182 20.14 -8.26 -2.33
N ASN A 183 19.93 -9.58 -2.51
CA ASN A 183 20.00 -10.74 -1.59
C ASN A 183 19.82 -10.62 -0.05
N GLN A 184 19.46 -9.47 0.51
CA GLN A 184 19.14 -9.25 1.90
C GLN A 184 17.64 -9.11 2.00
N HIS A 185 17.01 -10.11 2.61
CA HIS A 185 15.59 -10.19 2.90
C HIS A 185 15.15 -9.13 3.95
N LYS A 186 15.57 -7.86 3.82
CA LYS A 186 14.83 -6.75 4.40
C LYS A 186 13.69 -6.48 3.43
N SER A 187 12.47 -6.71 3.90
CA SER A 187 11.31 -7.03 3.07
C SER A 187 11.16 -6.07 1.88
N LEU A 188 10.85 -6.62 0.71
CA LEU A 188 10.40 -5.87 -0.47
C LEU A 188 9.38 -4.78 -0.11
N LEU A 189 8.56 -5.05 0.90
CA LEU A 189 7.55 -4.15 1.45
C LEU A 189 8.14 -2.96 2.20
N THR A 190 9.26 -3.14 2.92
CA THR A 190 10.02 -2.05 3.55
C THR A 190 10.61 -1.14 2.48
N GLU A 191 11.20 -1.70 1.42
CA GLU A 191 11.76 -0.91 0.31
C GLU A 191 10.67 -0.19 -0.48
N ALA A 192 9.56 -0.87 -0.80
CA ALA A 192 8.39 -0.26 -1.43
C ALA A 192 7.83 0.88 -0.58
N ASN A 193 7.79 0.73 0.75
CA ASN A 193 7.37 1.79 1.67
C ASN A 193 8.36 2.98 1.67
N LEU A 194 9.67 2.74 1.64
CA LEU A 194 10.68 3.80 1.50
C LEU A 194 10.54 4.53 0.16
N HIS A 195 10.30 3.80 -0.92
CA HIS A 195 10.09 4.35 -2.26
C HIS A 195 8.82 5.21 -2.32
N ALA A 196 7.70 4.72 -1.77
CA ALA A 196 6.44 5.47 -1.66
C ALA A 196 6.59 6.79 -0.86
N ARG A 197 7.68 6.95 -0.09
CA ARG A 197 8.00 8.17 0.66
C ARG A 197 8.90 9.14 -0.08
N GLY A 198 9.34 8.82 -1.29
CA GLY A 198 10.31 9.61 -2.04
C GLY A 198 11.71 9.62 -1.42
N LYS A 199 12.02 8.70 -0.49
CA LYS A 199 13.36 8.53 0.07
C LYS A 199 14.07 7.40 -0.67
N ILE A 200 14.86 7.76 -1.68
CA ILE A 200 15.83 6.85 -2.28
C ILE A 200 17.03 6.77 -1.32
N LEU A 201 17.35 5.58 -0.83
CA LEU A 201 18.64 5.34 -0.16
C LEU A 201 19.72 5.56 -1.23
N ARG A 202 20.47 6.65 -1.10
CA ARG A 202 21.72 6.85 -1.83
C ARG A 202 22.82 6.04 -1.17
#